data_AF-A0A3N5YV51-F1
#
_entry.id   AF-A0A3N5YV51-F1
#
_cell.length_a   1.000
_cell.length_b   1.000
_cell.length_c   1.000
_cell.angle_alpha   90.00
_cell.angle_beta   90.00
_cell.angle_gamma   90.00
#
_symmetry.space_group_name_H-M   'P 1'
#
loop_
_entity.id
_entity.type
_entity.pdbx_description
1 polymer ?
#
loop_
_entity_poly.entity_id
_entity_poly.type
_entity_poly.pdbx_seq_one_letter_code
_entity_poly.pdbx_strand_id
1 'polypeptide(L)' 'MILHPAVIALLTGSLLVTLMVVYAAFWGWRIIDGWDLQSGSERQLALEKKTYLVSTLMAYTFGFQLLSFFLFV' A
#
# COMPACT_ATOMS: atom_id res chain seq x y z
N MET A 1 7.28 24.54 15.84
CA MET A 1 8.02 23.27 15.79
C MET A 1 7.47 22.29 14.75
N ILE A 2 6.14 22.16 14.61
CA ILE A 2 5.51 21.41 13.50
C ILE A 2 5.77 22.04 12.11
N LEU A 3 5.97 23.36 12.05
CA LEU A 3 6.25 24.11 10.82
C LEU A 3 7.64 23.86 10.20
N HIS A 4 8.45 22.95 10.77
CA HIS A 4 9.73 22.60 10.17
C HIS A 4 9.47 21.81 8.88
N PRO A 5 10.00 22.22 7.71
CA PRO A 5 9.66 21.63 6.42
C PRO A 5 9.82 20.11 6.37
N ALA A 6 10.88 19.58 7.00
CA ALA A 6 11.12 18.15 7.08
C ALA A 6 10.04 17.40 7.89
N VAL A 7 9.55 17.99 8.98
CA VAL A 7 8.50 17.38 9.82
C VAL A 7 7.18 17.35 9.05
N ILE A 8 6.84 18.41 8.31
CA ILE A 8 5.64 18.45 7.47
C ILE A 8 5.73 17.39 6.36
N ALA A 9 6.90 17.25 5.72
CA ALA A 9 7.13 16.24 4.69
C ALA A 9 6.95 14.81 5.24
N LEU A 10 7.52 14.52 6.41
CA LEU A 10 7.39 13.21 7.07
C LEU A 10 5.95 12.92 7.50
N LEU A 11 5.24 13.90 8.06
CA LEU A 11 3.84 13.72 8.47
C LEU A 11 2.92 13.48 7.26
N THR A 12 3.09 14.25 6.19
CA THR A 12 2.30 14.10 4.96
C THR A 12 2.60 12.75 4.30
N GLY A 13 3.88 12.37 4.26
CA GLY A 13 4.34 11.09 3.77
C GLY A 13 3.79 9.91 4.57
N SER A 14 3.82 10.00 5.90
CA SER A 14 3.29 8.99 6.80
C SER A 14 1.78 8.82 6.64
N LEU A 15 1.03 9.92 6.48
CA LEU A 15 -0.40 9.86 6.18
C LEU A 15 -0.66 9.16 4.85
N LEU A 16 0.07 9.51 3.80
CA LEU A 16 -0.06 8.91 2.47
C LEU A 16 0.25 7.41 2.52
N VAL A 17 1.36 7.01 3.15
CA VAL A 17 1.73 5.60 3.34
C VAL A 17 0.65 4.85 4.11
N THR A 18 0.11 5.42 5.17
CA THR A 18 -0.95 4.80 5.97
C THR A 18 -2.20 4.53 5.12
N LEU A 19 -2.62 5.51 4.30
CA LEU A 19 -3.75 5.35 3.39
C LEU A 19 -3.51 4.26 2.34
N MET A 20 -2.30 4.20 1.76
CA MET A 20 -1.92 3.15 0.81
C MET A 20 -1.98 1.76 1.44
N VAL A 21 -1.44 1.61 2.66
CA VAL A 21 -1.41 0.34 3.38
C VAL A 21 -2.81 -0.10 3.79
N VAL A 22 -3.66 0.80 4.29
CA VAL A 22 -5.06 0.48 4.64
C VAL A 22 -5.83 0.00 3.41
N TYR A 23 -5.65 0.69 2.28
CA TYR A 23 -6.29 0.28 1.03
C TYR A 23 -5.76 -1.07 0.51
N ALA A 24 -4.43 -1.27 0.59
CA ALA A 24 -3.80 -2.53 0.24
C ALA A 24 -4.27 -3.69 1.13
N ALA A 25 -4.41 -3.45 2.44
CA ALA A 25 -4.90 -4.44 3.41
C ALA A 25 -6.36 -4.81 3.15
N PHE A 26 -7.23 -3.84 2.83
CA PHE A 26 -8.62 -4.10 2.47
C PHE A 26 -8.73 -5.04 1.26
N TRP A 27 -7.97 -4.77 0.20
CA TRP A 27 -7.94 -5.66 -0.97
C TRP A 27 -7.24 -6.98 -0.68
N GLY A 28 -6.14 -6.97 0.07
CA GLY A 28 -5.43 -8.18 0.49
C GLY A 28 -6.34 -9.15 1.25
N TRP A 29 -7.14 -8.63 2.20
CA TRP A 29 -8.14 -9.43 2.90
C TRP A 29 -9.14 -10.05 1.94
N ARG A 30 -9.69 -9.26 1.00
CA ARG A 30 -10.67 -9.73 0.01
C ARG A 30 -10.07 -10.74 -0.97
N ILE A 31 -8.79 -10.61 -1.29
CA ILE A 31 -8.05 -11.56 -2.11
C ILE A 31 -7.91 -12.89 -1.36
N ILE A 32 -7.52 -12.86 -0.07
CA ILE A 32 -7.40 -14.08 0.76
C ILE A 32 -8.76 -14.76 0.96
N ASP A 33 -9.81 -14.00 1.25
CA ASP A 33 -11.17 -14.51 1.50
C ASP A 33 -11.82 -15.10 0.24
N GLY A 34 -11.52 -14.53 -0.93
CA GLY A 34 -12.11 -14.93 -2.21
C GLY A 34 -11.26 -15.85 -3.08
N TRP A 35 -10.10 -16.33 -2.60
CA TRP A 35 -9.19 -17.13 -3.42
C TRP A 35 -9.63 -18.59 -3.53
N ASP A 36 -10.16 -18.98 -4.69
CA ASP A 36 -10.44 -20.38 -5.02
C ASP A 36 -9.62 -20.83 -6.23
N LEU A 37 -8.47 -21.46 -5.97
CA LEU A 37 -7.46 -21.91 -6.96
C LEU A 37 -8.02 -22.83 -8.06
N GLN A 38 -9.19 -23.45 -7.86
CA GLN A 38 -9.81 -24.35 -8.85
C GLN A 38 -10.80 -23.63 -9.79
N SER A 39 -11.18 -22.39 -9.47
CA SER A 39 -12.22 -21.67 -10.21
C SER A 39 -11.67 -20.66 -11.21
N GLY A 40 -11.54 -21.01 -12.49
CA GLY A 40 -11.16 -20.08 -13.58
C GLY A 40 -12.20 -18.98 -13.90
N SER A 41 -12.96 -18.51 -12.90
CA SER A 41 -14.03 -17.53 -13.02
C SER A 41 -13.50 -16.11 -13.25
N GLU A 42 -14.29 -15.25 -13.88
CA GLU A 42 -13.95 -13.84 -14.08
C GLU A 42 -13.62 -13.11 -12.76
N ARG A 43 -14.19 -13.56 -11.63
CA ARG A 43 -13.87 -13.06 -10.30
C ARG A 43 -12.41 -13.31 -9.92
N GLN A 44 -11.85 -14.48 -10.23
CA GLN A 44 -10.43 -14.74 -9.99
C GLN A 44 -9.53 -13.83 -10.82
N LEU A 45 -9.85 -13.67 -12.11
CA LEU A 45 -9.07 -12.80 -13.00
C LEU A 45 -9.08 -11.33 -12.53
N ALA A 46 -10.21 -10.89 -11.96
CA ALA A 46 -10.31 -9.59 -11.32
C ALA A 46 -9.48 -9.51 -10.02
N LEU A 47 -9.47 -10.57 -9.20
CA LEU A 47 -8.65 -10.64 -7.98
C LEU A 47 -7.16 -10.62 -8.28
N GLU A 48 -6.67 -11.31 -9.32
CA GLU A 48 -5.26 -11.25 -9.73
C GLU A 48 -4.81 -9.83 -10.11
N LYS A 49 -5.63 -9.10 -10.86
CA LYS A 49 -5.36 -7.67 -11.18
C LYS A 49 -5.30 -6.82 -9.90
N LYS A 50 -6.11 -7.14 -8.89
CA LYS A 50 -6.07 -6.46 -7.59
C LYS A 50 -4.84 -6.84 -6.78
N THR A 51 -4.34 -8.07 -6.86
CA THR A 51 -3.05 -8.47 -6.28
C THR A 51 -1.92 -7.64 -6.86
N TYR A 52 -1.92 -7.40 -8.18
CA TYR A 52 -0.91 -6.53 -8.80
C TYR A 52 -0.97 -5.08 -8.26
N LEU A 53 -2.19 -4.55 -8.05
CA LEU A 53 -2.38 -3.25 -7.43
C LEU A 53 -1.84 -3.21 -5.98
N VAL A 54 -2.13 -4.24 -5.18
CA VAL A 54 -1.62 -4.37 -3.81
C VAL A 54 -0.10 -4.42 -3.81
N SER A 55 0.52 -5.25 -4.64
CA SER A 55 1.98 -5.33 -4.77
C SER A 55 2.61 -4.00 -5.18
N THR A 56 1.98 -3.29 -6.12
CA THR A 56 2.45 -1.97 -6.57
C THR A 56 2.39 -0.96 -5.43
N LEU A 57 1.26 -0.90 -4.70
CA LEU A 57 1.11 -0.01 -3.54
C LEU A 57 2.15 -0.32 -2.47
N MET A 58 2.38 -1.60 -2.15
CA MET A 58 3.39 -2.01 -1.18
C MET A 58 4.80 -1.62 -1.62
N ALA A 59 5.15 -1.77 -2.91
CA ALA A 59 6.44 -1.34 -3.44
C ALA A 59 6.65 0.17 -3.27
N TYR A 60 5.64 0.99 -3.58
CA TYR A 60 5.69 2.43 -3.34
C TYR A 60 5.78 2.77 -1.85
N THR A 61 5.01 2.10 -0.99
CA THR A 61 5.08 2.27 0.46
C THR A 61 6.50 2.03 0.97
N PHE A 62 7.14 0.93 0.57
CA PHE A 62 8.52 0.65 0.98
C PHE A 62 9.51 1.68 0.44
N GLY A 63 9.37 2.11 -0.81
CA GLY A 63 10.20 3.17 -1.38
C GLY A 63 10.05 4.49 -0.61
N PHE A 64 8.81 4.85 -0.25
CA PHE A 64 8.52 6.06 0.52
C PHE A 64 9.07 5.97 1.95
N GLN A 65 9.00 4.79 2.57
CA GLN A 65 9.57 4.55 3.90
C GLN A 65 11.10 4.70 3.88
N LEU A 66 11.76 4.19 2.83
CA LEU A 66 13.20 4.32 2.64
C LEU A 66 13.61 5.79 2.48
N LEU A 67 12.89 6.55 1.65
CA LEU A 67 13.11 8.00 1.51
C LEU A 67 12.86 8.76 2.82
N SER A 68 11.80 8.39 3.55
CA SER A 68 11.46 8.99 4.84
C SER A 68 12.53 8.73 5.89
N PHE A 69 13.17 7.55 5.86
CA PHE A 69 14.29 7.24 6.75
C PHE A 69 15.44 8.25 6.58
N PHE A 70 15.85 8.55 5.35
CA PHE A 70 16.89 9.56 5.09
C PHE A 70 16.49 10.97 5.46
N LEU A 71 15.20 11.28 5.46
CA LEU A 71 14.69 12.61 5.79
C LEU A 71 14.45 12.79 7.31
N PHE A 72 14.41 11.68 8.05
CA PHE A 72 14.27 11.64 9.51
C PHE A 72 15.60 11.65 10.24
N VAL A 73 16.63 10.97 9.69
CA VAL A 73 18.02 10.92 10.22
C VAL A 73 18.75 12.23 9.91
#